data_AF-A0A379XT46-F1
#
_entry.id   AF-A0A379XT46-F1
#
_cell.length_a   1.000
_cell.length_b   1.000
_cell.length_c   1.000
_cell.angle_alpha   90.00
_cell.angle_beta   90.00
_cell.angle_gamma   90.00
#
_symmetry.space_group_name_H-M   'P 1'
#
loop_
_entity.id
_entity.type
_entity.pdbx_description
1 polymer ?
#
loop_
_entity_poly.entity_id
_entity_poly.type
_entity_poly.pdbx_seq_one_letter_code
_entity_poly.pdbx_strand_id
1 'polypeptide(L)' 'MSQHYGESQANDLSSEYSALVIGLKKRVHRIFPYALVNVKPMQGNALNSDASKSDREKLNRMLGEMFEEADMWLISD' A
#
# COMPACT_ATOMS: atom_id res chain seq x y z
N MET A 1 -19.56 -24.46 -26.41
CA MET A 1 -18.89 -24.77 -25.13
C MET A 1 -17.62 -23.93 -25.08
N SER A 2 -17.76 -22.62 -24.82
CA SER A 2 -16.64 -21.71 -24.68
C SER A 2 -16.43 -21.48 -23.20
N GLN A 3 -15.30 -21.97 -22.70
CA GLN A 3 -14.92 -21.76 -21.32
C GLN A 3 -14.49 -20.31 -21.12
N HIS A 4 -15.17 -19.61 -20.21
CA HIS A 4 -14.74 -18.33 -19.65
C HIS A 4 -13.46 -18.56 -18.84
N TYR A 5 -12.31 -18.35 -19.47
CA TYR A 5 -11.05 -18.12 -18.78
C TYR A 5 -10.60 -16.71 -19.19
N GLY A 6 -10.71 -15.73 -18.29
CA GLY A 6 -10.12 -14.43 -18.58
C GLY A 6 -10.44 -13.26 -17.66
N GLU A 7 -11.51 -13.29 -16.86
CA GLU A 7 -11.98 -12.06 -16.19
C GLU A 7 -11.77 -12.02 -14.67
N SER A 8 -11.34 -13.12 -14.05
CA SER A 8 -11.30 -13.21 -12.58
C SER A 8 -10.04 -12.65 -11.91
N GLN A 9 -8.95 -12.35 -12.64
CA GLN A 9 -7.70 -11.89 -12.02
C GLN A 9 -7.58 -10.35 -11.88
N ALA A 10 -8.43 -9.58 -12.55
CA ALA A 10 -8.35 -8.12 -12.53
C ALA A 10 -9.09 -7.48 -11.32
N ASN A 11 -10.13 -8.14 -10.82
CA ASN A 11 -10.93 -7.62 -9.70
C ASN A 11 -10.28 -7.83 -8.34
N ASP A 12 -9.55 -8.94 -8.12
CA ASP A 12 -8.83 -9.19 -6.86
C ASP A 12 -7.74 -8.15 -6.63
N LEU A 13 -6.98 -7.81 -7.68
CA LEU A 13 -5.96 -6.77 -7.63
C LEU A 13 -6.57 -5.41 -7.26
N SER A 14 -7.81 -5.11 -7.65
CA SER A 14 -8.46 -3.85 -7.29
C SER A 14 -8.84 -3.80 -5.82
N SER A 15 -9.31 -4.91 -5.25
CA SER A 15 -9.70 -4.98 -3.83
C SER A 15 -8.47 -4.91 -2.93
N GLU A 16 -7.46 -5.74 -3.18
CA GLU A 16 -6.21 -5.77 -2.41
C GLU A 16 -5.46 -4.45 -2.53
N TYR A 17 -5.38 -3.87 -3.73
CA TYR A 17 -4.78 -2.55 -3.95
C TYR A 17 -5.52 -1.45 -3.18
N SER A 18 -6.86 -1.52 -3.10
CA SER A 18 -7.63 -0.58 -2.30
C SER A 18 -7.34 -0.70 -0.81
N ALA A 19 -7.21 -1.93 -0.28
CA ALA A 19 -6.86 -2.18 1.12
C ALA A 19 -5.44 -1.69 1.44
N LEU A 20 -4.46 -1.96 0.58
CA LEU A 20 -3.09 -1.44 0.63
C LEU A 20 -3.07 0.08 0.72
N VAL A 21 -3.78 0.76 -0.18
CA VAL A 21 -3.83 2.23 -0.25
C VAL A 21 -4.49 2.81 1.01
N ILE A 22 -5.59 2.22 1.48
CA ILE A 22 -6.29 2.67 2.69
C ILE A 22 -5.41 2.50 3.93
N GLY A 23 -4.80 1.32 4.09
CA GLY A 23 -3.91 1.02 5.22
C GLY A 23 -2.70 1.95 5.25
N LEU A 24 -2.07 2.16 4.09
CA LEU A 24 -0.94 3.08 3.96
C LEU A 24 -1.32 4.51 4.33
N LYS A 25 -2.43 5.02 3.78
CA LYS A 25 -2.92 6.38 4.07
C LYS A 25 -3.16 6.58 5.56
N LYS A 26 -3.88 5.66 6.21
CA LYS A 26 -4.16 5.73 7.65
C LYS A 26 -2.89 5.83 8.49
N ARG A 27 -1.90 4.98 8.23
CA ARG A 27 -0.64 4.96 9.00
C ARG A 27 0.24 6.18 8.73
N VAL A 28 0.30 6.65 7.48
CA VAL A 28 1.02 7.88 7.14
C VAL A 28 0.37 9.09 7.80
N HIS A 29 -0.95 9.24 7.75
CA HIS A 29 -1.66 10.36 8.38
C HIS A 29 -1.55 10.38 9.90
N ARG A 30 -1.34 9.22 10.55
CA ARG A 30 -1.05 9.18 12.00
C ARG A 30 0.27 9.87 12.36
N ILE A 31 1.25 9.87 11.46
CA ILE A 31 2.57 10.49 11.65
C ILE A 31 2.61 11.89 11.02
N PHE A 32 1.99 12.05 9.86
CA PHE A 32 1.97 13.25 9.04
C PHE A 32 0.53 13.56 8.61
N PRO A 33 -0.27 14.23 9.47
CA PRO A 33 -1.73 14.38 9.26
C PRO A 33 -2.11 15.10 7.97
N TYR A 34 -1.21 15.89 7.40
CA TYR A 34 -1.44 16.67 6.18
C TYR A 34 -0.70 16.11 4.95
N ALA A 35 -0.11 14.93 5.04
CA ALA A 35 0.63 14.35 3.92
C ALA A 35 -0.28 13.96 2.75
N LEU A 36 0.15 14.28 1.54
CA LEU A 36 -0.44 13.74 0.32
C LEU A 36 0.21 12.39 0.01
N VAL A 37 -0.62 11.34 -0.06
CA VAL A 37 -0.14 9.95 -0.25
C VAL A 37 -0.67 9.40 -1.56
N ASN A 38 0.25 9.02 -2.44
CA ASN A 38 -0.03 8.39 -3.72
C ASN A 38 0.71 7.06 -3.81
N VAL A 39 0.03 6.02 -4.30
CA VAL A 39 0.62 4.70 -4.57
C VAL A 39 0.65 4.51 -6.07
N LYS A 40 1.72 3.91 -6.59
CA LYS A 40 1.83 3.53 -8.00
C LYS A 40 2.14 2.03 -8.09
N PRO A 41 1.62 1.30 -9.09
CA PRO A 41 2.07 -0.05 -9.38
C PRO A 41 3.59 -0.05 -9.52
N MET A 42 4.25 -1.01 -8.87
CA MET A 42 5.71 -1.06 -8.71
C MET A 42 6.44 -0.93 -10.06
N GLN A 43 7.23 0.13 -10.25
CA GLN A 43 8.32 0.20 -11.25
C GLN A 43 9.71 0.05 -10.61
N GLY A 44 9.81 0.13 -9.28
CA GLY A 44 11.05 -0.03 -8.50
C GLY A 44 10.81 0.10 -7.00
N ASN A 45 11.77 -0.31 -6.17
CA ASN A 45 11.67 -0.33 -4.71
C ASN A 45 12.06 1.02 -4.10
N ALA A 46 11.28 2.07 -4.37
CA ALA A 46 11.64 3.43 -3.99
C ALA A 46 10.49 4.16 -3.28
N LEU A 47 10.74 4.60 -2.05
CA LEU A 47 9.93 5.61 -1.36
C LEU A 47 10.39 7.00 -1.82
N ASN A 48 9.61 7.62 -2.71
CA ASN A 48 9.81 9.01 -3.10
C ASN A 48 9.07 9.90 -2.09
N SER A 49 9.81 10.73 -1.36
CA SER A 49 9.26 11.61 -0.33
C SER A 49 10.07 12.89 -0.22
N ASP A 50 9.39 14.02 -0.07
CA ASP A 50 9.99 15.33 0.24
C ASP A 50 10.29 15.50 1.74
N ALA A 51 10.14 14.43 2.53
CA ALA A 51 10.39 14.45 3.96
C ALA A 51 11.89 14.51 4.31
N SER A 52 12.19 15.04 5.49
CA SER A 52 13.55 15.08 6.04
C SER A 52 14.13 13.65 6.20
N LYS A 53 15.47 13.53 6.32
CA LYS A 53 16.12 12.21 6.48
C LYS A 53 15.52 11.40 7.65
N SER A 54 15.32 12.05 8.81
CA SER A 54 14.75 11.41 9.99
C SER A 54 13.28 11.03 9.81
N ASP A 55 12.51 11.84 9.08
CA ASP A 55 11.12 11.52 8.77
C ASP A 55 11.01 10.38 7.75
N ARG A 56 11.93 10.30 6.80
CA ARG A 56 12.04 9.17 5.87
C ARG A 56 12.38 7.88 6.60
N GLU A 57 13.22 7.91 7.62
CA GLU A 57 13.50 6.74 8.47
C GLU A 57 12.25 6.28 9.23
N LYS A 58 11.46 7.20 9.79
CA LYS A 58 10.16 6.86 10.40
C LYS A 58 9.21 6.22 9.39
N LEU A 59 9.14 6.75 8.17
CA LEU A 59 8.31 6.18 7.09
C LEU A 59 8.78 4.78 6.69
N ASN A 60 10.08 4.58 6.49
CA ASN A 60 10.63 3.27 6.14
C ASN A 60 10.38 2.23 7.23
N ARG A 61 10.51 2.60 8.50
CA ARG A 61 10.20 1.71 9.61
C ARG A 61 8.72 1.34 9.65
N MET A 62 7.84 2.34 9.55
CA MET A 62 6.39 2.11 9.50
C MET A 62 5.98 1.24 8.30
N LEU A 63 6.59 1.46 7.13
CA LEU A 63 6.37 0.64 5.94
C LEU A 63 6.84 -0.79 6.16
N GLY A 64 8.03 -0.99 6.73
CA GLY A 64 8.55 -2.32 7.07
C GLY A 64 7.59 -3.07 7.99
N GLU A 65 7.18 -2.45 9.10
CA GLU A 65 6.20 -3.02 10.05
C GLU A 65 4.86 -3.32 9.35
N MET A 66 4.38 -2.44 8.47
CA MET A 66 3.17 -2.67 7.67
C MET A 66 3.32 -3.86 6.71
N PHE A 67 4.44 -4.06 6.05
CA PHE A 67 4.63 -5.21 5.15
C PHE A 67 4.84 -6.52 5.91
N GLU A 68 5.51 -6.49 7.05
CA GLU A 68 5.67 -7.67 7.93
C GLU A 68 4.32 -8.14 8.50
N GLU A 69 3.41 -7.21 8.81
CA GLU A 69 2.06 -7.50 9.31
C GLU A 69 1.02 -7.65 8.19
N ALA A 70 1.42 -7.77 6.92
CA ALA A 70 0.50 -7.81 5.76
C ALA A 70 -0.67 -8.78 5.96
N ASP A 71 -0.40 -9.98 6.44
CA ASP A 71 -1.43 -11.01 6.67
C ASP A 71 -2.51 -10.59 7.68
N MET A 72 -2.21 -9.67 8.60
CA MET A 72 -3.16 -9.21 9.64
C MET A 72 -4.08 -8.09 9.15
N TRP A 73 -3.65 -7.26 8.21
CA TRP A 73 -4.42 -6.11 7.76
C TRP A 73 -4.87 -6.19 6.29
N LEU A 74 -4.31 -7.13 5.52
CA LEU A 74 -4.71 -7.44 4.14
C LEU A 74 -5.79 -8.54 4.10
N ILE A 75 -6.42 -8.86 5.24
CA ILE A 75 -7.56 -9.78 5.27
C ILE A 75 -8.71 -9.14 4.48
N SER A 76 -8.92 -9.66 3.28
CA SER A 76 -10.12 -9.44 2.48
C SER A 76 -11.32 -9.96 3.27
N ASP A 77 -12.29 -9.09 3.57
CA ASP A 77 -13.65 -9.51 3.90
C ASP A 77 -14.42 -9.78 2.60
#